data_AF-A0A367HPT6-F1
#
_entry.id   AF-A0A367HPT6-F1
#
_cell.length_a   1.000
_cell.length_b   1.000
_cell.length_c   1.000
_cell.angle_alpha   90.00
_cell.angle_beta   90.00
_cell.angle_gamma   90.00
#
_symmetry.space_group_name_H-M   'P 1'
#
loop_
_entity.id
_entity.type
_entity.pdbx_description
1 polymer ?
#
loop_
_entity_poly.entity_id
_entity_poly.type
_entity_poly.pdbx_seq_one_letter_code
_entity_poly.pdbx_strand_id
1 'polypeptide(L)'
;MLGEEGGQQGGVDASRQWLVDPLCGTLNYAVGSMLVAVNVALRGGPAAVADPFSGEVFFTDGKTAWVRRHGADDVPLTPTSATRLVDVNLDPPFPSAPGLRAVDLLANPEFVERFRPRVVSTTLALAWVAAGKRAAYVTDGGDLSNSVHFAAGIALCRAAGCMVTGIDGGPIGAAGHGLVAAADAETHALLISMLRSRT
;
A
#
# COMPACT_ATOMS: atom_id res chain seq x y z
N MET A 1 0.19 -27.29 11.04
CA MET A 1 0.10 -25.82 10.90
C MET A 1 1.20 -25.39 9.96
N LEU A 2 0.92 -24.44 9.07
CA LEU A 2 1.91 -23.74 8.29
C LEU A 2 1.86 -22.27 8.71
N GLY A 3 2.89 -21.81 9.41
CA GLY A 3 3.08 -20.41 9.75
C GLY A 3 4.05 -19.75 8.76
N GLU A 4 3.85 -18.47 8.45
CA GLU A 4 4.81 -17.70 7.64
C GLU A 4 6.22 -17.75 8.26
N GLU A 5 6.36 -17.31 9.52
CA GLU A 5 7.64 -17.28 10.24
C GLU A 5 8.03 -18.64 10.85
N GLY A 6 7.03 -19.43 11.24
CA GLY A 6 7.22 -20.68 11.99
C GLY A 6 7.37 -21.94 11.14
N GLY A 7 7.20 -21.82 9.82
CA GLY A 7 7.22 -22.93 8.87
C GLY A 7 6.14 -23.99 9.14
N GLN A 8 6.37 -25.20 8.61
CA GLN A 8 5.46 -26.33 8.81
C GLN A 8 5.70 -26.99 10.19
N GLN A 9 4.63 -27.15 10.97
CA GLN A 9 4.61 -27.79 12.28
C GLN A 9 3.51 -28.84 12.38
N GLY A 10 3.75 -29.92 13.13
CA GLY A 10 2.82 -31.04 13.32
C GLY A 10 2.98 -32.17 12.29
N GLY A 11 2.15 -33.21 12.42
CA GLY A 11 2.23 -34.40 11.58
C GLY A 11 1.90 -34.13 10.11
N VAL A 12 2.63 -34.77 9.19
CA VAL A 12 2.47 -34.63 7.73
C VAL A 12 1.09 -35.15 7.27
N ASP A 13 0.55 -36.16 7.96
CA ASP A 13 -0.75 -36.78 7.65
C ASP A 13 -1.93 -36.16 8.42
N ALA A 14 -1.76 -34.97 9.00
CA ALA A 14 -2.84 -34.30 9.71
C ALA A 14 -4.02 -34.01 8.76
N SER A 15 -5.22 -34.48 9.12
CA SER A 15 -6.45 -34.27 8.33
C SER A 15 -6.90 -32.80 8.24
N ARG A 16 -6.31 -31.93 9.05
CA ARG A 16 -6.60 -30.49 9.12
C ARG A 16 -5.29 -29.70 9.15
N GLN A 17 -5.19 -28.70 8.27
CA GLN A 17 -4.03 -27.79 8.22
C GLN A 17 -4.49 -26.35 8.41
N TRP A 18 -3.98 -25.71 9.47
CA TRP A 18 -4.08 -24.27 9.68
C TRP A 18 -2.96 -23.54 8.93
N LEU A 19 -3.32 -22.44 8.27
CA LEU A 19 -2.44 -21.45 7.65
C LEU A 19 -2.48 -20.20 8.52
N VAL A 20 -1.33 -19.72 8.98
CA VAL A 20 -1.27 -18.59 9.92
C VAL A 20 -0.19 -17.61 9.48
N ASP A 21 -0.58 -16.34 9.43
CA ASP A 21 0.33 -15.22 9.30
C ASP A 21 0.11 -14.29 10.51
N PRO A 22 1.08 -14.26 11.45
CA PRO A 22 0.95 -13.50 12.69
C PRO A 22 1.10 -11.98 12.46
N LEU A 23 1.66 -11.54 11.33
CA LEU A 23 1.84 -10.13 11.01
C LEU A 23 1.92 -9.92 9.48
N CYS A 24 0.75 -9.81 8.86
CA CYS A 24 0.65 -9.46 7.46
C CYS A 24 0.92 -7.96 7.29
N GLY A 25 2.01 -7.61 6.61
CA GLY A 25 2.47 -6.23 6.44
C GLY A 25 3.65 -5.85 7.33
N THR A 26 4.59 -6.76 7.57
CA THR A 26 5.81 -6.56 8.39
C THR A 26 6.55 -5.25 8.09
N LEU A 27 6.72 -4.88 6.81
CA LEU A 27 7.36 -3.61 6.43
C LEU A 27 6.52 -2.39 6.84
N ASN A 28 5.19 -2.46 6.74
CA ASN A 28 4.31 -1.39 7.23
C ASN A 28 4.43 -1.25 8.75
N TYR A 29 4.44 -2.37 9.49
CA TYR A 29 4.61 -2.36 10.94
C TYR A 29 5.95 -1.74 11.36
N ALA A 30 7.04 -2.15 10.71
CA ALA A 30 8.40 -1.70 11.02
C ALA A 30 8.58 -0.18 10.92
N VAL A 31 7.83 0.48 10.01
CA VAL A 31 7.86 1.94 9.84
C VAL A 31 6.72 2.66 10.60
N GLY A 32 6.02 1.97 11.50
CA GLY A 32 4.93 2.54 12.29
C GLY A 32 3.71 2.95 11.45
N SER A 33 3.47 2.27 10.32
CA SER A 33 2.24 2.35 9.54
C SER A 33 1.32 1.20 9.95
N MET A 34 0.21 1.53 10.58
CA MET A 34 -0.73 0.55 11.17
C MET A 34 -1.66 -0.11 10.15
N LEU A 35 -1.22 -0.19 8.88
CA LEU A 35 -1.89 -0.90 7.79
C LEU A 35 -1.36 -2.34 7.76
N VAL A 36 -1.80 -3.13 8.73
CA VAL A 36 -1.37 -4.52 8.95
C VAL A 36 -2.55 -5.37 9.36
N ALA A 37 -2.41 -6.68 9.25
CA ALA A 37 -3.42 -7.62 9.73
C ALA A 37 -2.79 -8.84 10.39
N VAL A 38 -3.56 -9.52 11.23
CA VAL A 38 -3.26 -10.88 11.69
C VAL A 38 -4.28 -11.80 11.04
N ASN A 39 -3.86 -12.94 10.51
CA ASN A 39 -4.80 -13.86 9.86
C ASN A 39 -4.54 -15.33 10.15
N VAL A 40 -5.64 -16.08 10.12
CA VAL A 40 -5.66 -17.53 10.31
C VAL A 40 -6.74 -18.14 9.42
N ALA A 41 -6.41 -19.24 8.75
CA ALA A 41 -7.36 -19.99 7.96
C ALA A 41 -7.19 -21.49 8.17
N LEU A 42 -8.30 -22.22 8.28
CA LEU A 42 -8.30 -23.66 8.10
C LEU A 42 -8.40 -23.95 6.59
N ARG A 43 -7.49 -24.78 6.05
CA ARG A 43 -7.54 -25.15 4.63
C ARG A 43 -8.92 -25.73 4.28
N GLY A 44 -9.61 -25.06 3.35
CA GLY A 44 -10.95 -25.46 2.88
C GLY A 44 -12.09 -25.23 3.88
N GLY A 45 -11.89 -24.37 4.89
CA GLY A 45 -12.86 -24.17 5.97
C GLY A 45 -12.88 -22.73 6.51
N PRO A 46 -13.19 -22.55 7.81
CA PRO A 46 -13.28 -21.24 8.44
C PRO A 46 -11.98 -20.44 8.39
N ALA A 47 -12.10 -19.11 8.39
CA ALA A 47 -10.98 -18.20 8.41
C ALA A 47 -11.32 -16.89 9.13
N ALA A 48 -10.30 -16.19 9.60
CA ALA A 48 -10.42 -14.87 10.20
C ALA A 48 -9.21 -13.98 9.85
N VAL A 49 -9.47 -12.69 9.72
CA VAL A 49 -8.51 -11.61 9.52
C VAL A 49 -8.86 -10.50 10.51
N ALA A 50 -7.90 -10.06 11.31
CA ALA A 50 -8.07 -8.99 12.26
C ALA A 50 -7.22 -7.78 11.86
N ASP A 51 -7.83 -6.60 11.87
CA ASP A 51 -7.10 -5.33 11.96
C ASP A 51 -6.99 -5.00 13.46
N PRO A 52 -5.79 -5.16 14.07
CA PRO A 52 -5.62 -5.00 15.50
C PRO A 52 -5.78 -3.55 15.97
N PHE A 53 -5.73 -2.57 15.06
CA PHE A 53 -5.77 -1.16 15.40
C PHE A 53 -7.16 -0.54 15.26
N SER A 54 -7.95 -0.99 14.29
CA SER A 54 -9.38 -0.62 14.20
C SER A 54 -10.25 -1.44 15.16
N GLY A 55 -9.77 -2.61 15.60
CA GLY A 55 -10.54 -3.55 16.41
C GLY A 55 -11.59 -4.32 15.60
N GLU A 56 -11.45 -4.34 14.27
CA GLU A 56 -12.30 -5.11 13.36
C GLU A 56 -11.76 -6.52 13.17
N VAL A 57 -12.65 -7.51 13.26
CA VAL A 57 -12.36 -8.91 12.90
C VAL A 57 -13.31 -9.34 11.80
N PHE A 58 -12.76 -9.61 10.63
CA PHE A 58 -13.46 -10.16 9.48
C PHE A 58 -13.33 -11.68 9.51
N PHE A 59 -14.43 -12.42 9.41
CA PHE A 59 -14.38 -13.87 9.54
C PHE A 59 -15.46 -14.58 8.70
N THR A 60 -15.23 -15.86 8.44
CA THR A 60 -16.13 -16.72 7.66
C THR A 60 -16.15 -18.14 8.24
N ASP A 61 -17.29 -18.81 8.07
CA ASP A 61 -17.45 -20.25 8.30
C ASP A 61 -17.18 -21.10 7.05
N GLY A 62 -16.79 -20.46 5.93
CA GLY A 62 -16.63 -21.06 4.61
C GLY A 62 -17.87 -20.96 3.72
N LYS A 63 -18.99 -20.42 4.22
CA LYS A 63 -20.25 -20.24 3.46
C LYS A 63 -20.71 -18.77 3.45
N THR A 64 -20.57 -18.11 4.58
CA THR A 64 -21.00 -16.72 4.81
C THR A 64 -19.88 -15.96 5.54
N ALA A 65 -19.89 -14.63 5.47
CA ALA A 65 -18.82 -13.81 6.03
C ALA A 65 -19.38 -12.60 6.77
N TRP A 66 -18.70 -12.21 7.85
CA TRP A 66 -19.13 -11.16 8.77
C TRP A 66 -17.95 -10.31 9.24
N VAL A 67 -18.26 -9.15 9.80
CA VAL A 67 -17.34 -8.33 10.57
C VAL A 67 -17.85 -8.17 11.98
N ARG A 68 -16.95 -8.34 12.95
CA ARG A 68 -17.15 -8.02 14.36
C ARG A 68 -16.38 -6.76 14.72
N ARG A 69 -17.01 -5.89 15.51
CA ARG A 69 -16.38 -4.74 16.16
C ARG A 69 -16.56 -4.84 17.66
N HIS A 70 -15.62 -4.31 18.44
CA HIS A 70 -15.70 -4.35 19.90
C HIS A 70 -17.02 -3.73 20.41
N GLY A 71 -17.80 -4.51 21.16
CA GLY A 71 -19.07 -4.07 21.75
C GLY A 71 -20.26 -4.00 20.79
N ALA A 72 -20.15 -4.57 19.59
CA ALA A 72 -21.23 -4.62 18.60
C ALA A 72 -21.53 -6.06 18.16
N ASP A 73 -22.74 -6.26 17.65
CA ASP A 73 -23.15 -7.52 17.02
C ASP A 73 -22.40 -7.77 15.71
N ASP A 74 -22.34 -9.04 15.31
CA ASP A 74 -21.73 -9.45 14.04
C ASP A 74 -22.59 -8.97 12.86
N VAL A 75 -21.95 -8.27 11.91
CA VAL A 75 -22.63 -7.71 10.73
C VAL A 75 -22.22 -8.48 9.48
N PRO A 76 -23.16 -8.96 8.64
CA PRO A 76 -22.82 -9.61 7.37
C PRO A 76 -22.04 -8.70 6.43
N LEU A 77 -20.97 -9.23 5.82
CA LEU A 77 -20.21 -8.52 4.81
C LEU A 77 -20.97 -8.45 3.48
N THR A 78 -21.10 -7.25 2.92
CA THR A 78 -21.75 -7.01 1.63
C THR A 78 -20.80 -6.23 0.72
N PRO A 79 -20.24 -6.84 -0.33
CA PRO A 79 -19.31 -6.15 -1.23
C PRO A 79 -20.04 -5.08 -2.07
N THR A 80 -19.33 -3.99 -2.40
CA THR A 80 -19.82 -2.92 -3.27
C THR A 80 -18.70 -2.36 -4.14
N SER A 81 -19.01 -2.01 -5.38
CA SER A 81 -18.07 -1.36 -6.31
C SER A 81 -18.20 0.17 -6.34
N ALA A 82 -19.07 0.75 -5.51
CA ALA A 82 -19.42 2.17 -5.56
C ALA A 82 -18.22 3.12 -5.37
N THR A 83 -17.19 2.70 -4.63
CA THR A 83 -15.98 3.51 -4.38
C THR A 83 -15.08 3.61 -5.61
N ARG A 84 -15.10 2.60 -6.50
CA ARG A 84 -14.20 2.42 -7.65
C ARG A 84 -12.71 2.45 -7.31
N LEU A 85 -12.37 2.33 -6.03
CA LEU A 85 -10.97 2.28 -5.58
C LEU A 85 -10.42 0.89 -5.88
N VAL A 86 -9.20 0.84 -6.41
CA VAL A 86 -8.48 -0.42 -6.64
C VAL A 86 -7.08 -0.27 -6.07
N ASP A 87 -6.74 -1.11 -5.10
CA ASP A 87 -5.37 -1.31 -4.65
C ASP A 87 -4.73 -2.39 -5.51
N VAL A 88 -3.51 -2.13 -5.99
CA VAL A 88 -2.75 -3.06 -6.83
C VAL A 88 -1.53 -3.49 -6.05
N ASN A 89 -1.31 -4.80 -5.92
CA ASN A 89 -0.09 -5.31 -5.29
C ASN A 89 1.13 -5.00 -6.19
N LEU A 90 2.08 -4.24 -5.66
CA LEU A 90 3.32 -3.84 -6.32
C LEU A 90 4.55 -4.45 -5.66
N ASP A 91 4.38 -5.50 -4.85
CA ASP A 91 5.48 -6.22 -4.20
C ASP A 91 5.95 -7.42 -5.06
N PRO A 92 7.24 -7.48 -5.46
CA PRO A 92 7.80 -8.61 -6.22
C PRO A 92 7.73 -9.93 -5.42
N PRO A 93 7.77 -11.11 -6.07
CA PRO A 93 8.38 -11.39 -7.39
C PRO A 93 7.44 -11.43 -8.62
N PHE A 94 6.22 -10.87 -8.59
CA PHE A 94 5.29 -10.82 -9.75
C PHE A 94 5.23 -12.12 -10.60
N PRO A 95 4.87 -13.26 -10.00
CA PRO A 95 5.01 -14.57 -10.63
C PRO A 95 4.17 -14.77 -11.90
N SER A 96 3.16 -13.92 -12.13
CA SER A 96 2.31 -13.95 -13.33
C SER A 96 2.90 -13.20 -14.53
N ALA A 97 4.07 -12.57 -14.40
CA ALA A 97 4.73 -11.92 -15.53
C ALA A 97 5.23 -12.95 -16.58
N PRO A 98 5.21 -12.62 -17.89
CA PRO A 98 4.76 -11.34 -18.46
C PRO A 98 3.24 -11.25 -18.68
N GLY A 99 2.47 -12.31 -18.41
CA GLY A 99 1.02 -12.37 -18.68
C GLY A 99 0.20 -11.34 -17.90
N LEU A 100 0.61 -11.02 -16.67
CA LEU A 100 0.10 -9.88 -15.91
C LEU A 100 1.28 -9.11 -15.31
N ARG A 101 1.43 -7.84 -15.72
CA ARG A 101 2.30 -6.88 -15.05
C ARG A 101 1.44 -5.77 -14.46
N ALA A 102 1.56 -5.53 -13.16
CA ALA A 102 0.79 -4.50 -12.48
C ALA A 102 0.96 -3.11 -13.12
N VAL A 103 2.17 -2.81 -13.62
CA VAL A 103 2.47 -1.55 -14.32
C VAL A 103 1.69 -1.37 -15.63
N ASP A 104 1.40 -2.46 -16.36
CA ASP A 104 0.61 -2.39 -17.59
C ASP A 104 -0.86 -2.13 -17.29
N LEU A 105 -1.38 -2.73 -16.21
CA LEU A 105 -2.74 -2.46 -15.73
C LEU A 105 -2.88 -0.99 -15.29
N LEU A 106 -1.90 -0.48 -14.53
CA LEU A 106 -1.87 0.92 -14.09
C LEU A 106 -1.75 1.91 -15.24
N ALA A 107 -1.13 1.52 -16.35
CA ALA A 107 -1.01 2.33 -17.56
C ALA A 107 -2.20 2.18 -18.54
N ASN A 108 -3.14 1.26 -18.29
CA ASN A 108 -4.28 1.05 -19.17
C ASN A 108 -5.28 2.23 -19.07
N PRO A 109 -5.60 2.93 -20.18
CA PRO A 109 -6.48 4.10 -20.15
C PRO A 109 -7.90 3.81 -19.60
N GLU A 110 -8.49 2.68 -19.95
CA GLU A 110 -9.82 2.29 -19.47
C GLU A 110 -9.81 2.01 -17.96
N PHE A 111 -8.72 1.41 -17.46
CA PHE A 111 -8.55 1.19 -16.03
C PHE A 111 -8.47 2.52 -15.27
N VAL A 112 -7.68 3.48 -15.76
CA VAL A 112 -7.54 4.82 -15.16
C VAL A 112 -8.83 5.64 -15.23
N GLU A 113 -9.61 5.48 -16.31
CA GLU A 113 -10.89 6.17 -16.46
C GLU A 113 -11.96 5.63 -15.49
N ARG A 114 -12.05 4.31 -15.34
CA ARG A 114 -13.10 3.66 -14.55
C ARG A 114 -12.76 3.54 -13.07
N PHE A 115 -11.50 3.27 -12.77
CA PHE A 115 -11.01 2.98 -11.43
C PHE A 115 -9.98 4.01 -11.00
N ARG A 116 -9.79 4.12 -9.68
CA ARG A 116 -8.82 5.04 -9.10
C ARG A 116 -7.76 4.23 -8.37
N PRO A 117 -6.62 3.94 -9.02
CA PRO A 117 -5.48 3.35 -8.34
C PRO A 117 -5.05 4.28 -7.20
N ARG A 118 -4.87 3.72 -6.00
CA ARG A 118 -4.44 4.49 -4.83
C ARG A 118 -3.20 3.87 -4.22
N VAL A 119 -2.44 4.73 -3.54
CA VAL A 119 -1.43 4.32 -2.57
C VAL A 119 -2.00 4.67 -1.18
N VAL A 120 -2.25 5.97 -0.94
CA VAL A 120 -3.01 6.56 0.17
C VAL A 120 -3.43 7.99 -0.23
N SER A 121 -3.87 8.84 0.70
CA SER A 121 -4.00 10.30 0.48
C SER A 121 -2.64 10.93 0.14
N THR A 122 -2.57 11.76 -0.91
CA THR A 122 -1.34 12.45 -1.34
C THR A 122 -0.66 13.21 -0.21
N THR A 123 -1.42 13.98 0.58
CA THR A 123 -0.87 14.74 1.70
C THR A 123 -0.28 13.81 2.76
N LEU A 124 -0.93 12.67 3.02
CA LEU A 124 -0.45 11.68 3.97
C LEU A 124 0.80 10.97 3.45
N ALA A 125 0.87 10.65 2.16
CA ALA A 125 2.05 10.05 1.56
C ALA A 125 3.29 10.94 1.72
N LEU A 126 3.14 12.25 1.47
CA LEU A 126 4.22 13.22 1.70
C LEU A 126 4.58 13.34 3.19
N ALA A 127 3.59 13.45 4.08
CA ALA A 127 3.83 13.48 5.52
C ALA A 127 4.57 12.22 6.00
N TRP A 128 4.29 11.06 5.40
CA TRP A 128 5.01 9.82 5.69
C TRP A 128 6.45 9.83 5.19
N VAL A 129 6.77 10.48 4.06
CA VAL A 129 8.16 10.71 3.68
C VAL A 129 8.86 11.59 4.71
N ALA A 130 8.26 12.72 5.08
CA ALA A 130 8.80 13.63 6.08
C ALA A 130 9.02 12.97 7.45
N ALA A 131 8.15 12.02 7.81
CA ALA A 131 8.24 11.26 9.06
C ALA A 131 9.15 10.01 8.97
N GLY A 132 9.84 9.77 7.85
CA GLY A 132 10.71 8.61 7.65
C GLY A 132 9.96 7.27 7.48
N LYS A 133 8.64 7.29 7.26
CA LYS A 133 7.83 6.08 7.05
C LYS A 133 7.82 5.58 5.62
N ARG A 134 8.26 6.42 4.68
CA ARG A 134 8.41 6.12 3.25
C ARG A 134 9.72 6.73 2.76
N ALA A 135 10.43 5.99 1.91
CA ALA A 135 11.67 6.48 1.32
C ALA A 135 11.42 7.63 0.33
N ALA A 136 10.32 7.56 -0.43
CA ALA A 136 9.95 8.62 -1.35
C ALA A 136 8.46 8.60 -1.74
N TYR A 137 8.02 9.68 -2.35
CA TYR A 137 6.77 9.81 -3.08
C TYR A 137 7.05 10.43 -4.45
N VAL A 138 6.49 9.82 -5.50
CA VAL A 138 6.65 10.25 -6.90
C VAL A 138 5.27 10.41 -7.52
N THR A 139 5.07 11.51 -8.23
CA THR A 139 3.85 11.75 -9.03
C THR A 139 4.18 12.55 -10.28
N ASP A 140 3.37 12.38 -11.32
CA ASP A 140 3.30 13.32 -12.43
C ASP A 140 2.46 14.56 -12.05
N GLY A 141 2.36 15.53 -12.97
CA GLY A 141 1.59 16.75 -12.78
C GLY A 141 2.28 18.01 -13.30
N GLY A 142 1.62 19.16 -13.16
CA GLY A 142 2.17 20.48 -13.46
C GLY A 142 2.59 21.23 -12.19
N ASP A 143 2.08 22.46 -12.01
CA ASP A 143 2.35 23.22 -10.78
C ASP A 143 1.65 22.63 -9.55
N LEU A 144 2.39 21.82 -8.80
CA LEU A 144 1.92 21.22 -7.55
C LEU A 144 2.17 22.12 -6.33
N SER A 145 2.97 23.19 -6.48
CA SER A 145 3.36 24.05 -5.35
C SER A 145 2.18 24.84 -4.77
N ASN A 146 1.19 25.15 -5.61
CA ASN A 146 -0.04 25.84 -5.24
C ASN A 146 -1.23 24.89 -4.99
N SER A 147 -1.01 23.56 -5.07
CA SER A 147 -2.09 22.59 -4.89
C SER A 147 -2.40 22.37 -3.41
N VAL A 148 -3.67 22.48 -3.05
CA VAL A 148 -4.16 22.22 -1.68
C VAL A 148 -3.88 20.79 -1.19
N HIS A 149 -3.68 19.84 -2.11
CA HIS A 149 -3.34 18.46 -1.77
C HIS A 149 -1.85 18.25 -1.48
N PHE A 150 -0.99 19.16 -1.93
CA PHE A 150 0.46 18.99 -1.90
C PHE A 150 1.17 20.02 -1.01
N ALA A 151 0.68 21.27 -0.95
CA ALA A 151 1.37 22.39 -0.31
C ALA A 151 1.82 22.07 1.13
N ALA A 152 0.91 21.53 1.96
CA ALA A 152 1.24 21.14 3.34
C ALA A 152 2.28 20.01 3.40
N GLY A 153 2.12 18.97 2.58
CA GLY A 153 3.07 17.84 2.54
C GLY A 153 4.45 18.26 2.06
N ILE A 154 4.53 19.09 1.03
CA ILE A 154 5.78 19.68 0.52
C ILE A 154 6.46 20.52 1.60
N ALA A 155 5.70 21.35 2.31
CA ALA A 155 6.24 22.17 3.40
C ALA A 155 6.81 21.31 4.53
N LEU A 156 6.11 20.24 4.93
CA LEU A 156 6.60 19.28 5.92
C LEU A 156 7.89 18.59 5.46
N CYS A 157 7.92 18.06 4.23
CA CYS A 157 9.13 17.43 3.67
C CYS A 157 10.33 18.37 3.68
N ARG A 158 10.16 19.61 3.22
CA ARG A 158 11.24 20.61 3.23
C ARG A 158 11.73 20.92 4.63
N ALA A 159 10.80 21.12 5.58
CA ALA A 159 11.14 21.38 6.97
C ALA A 159 11.86 20.21 7.64
N ALA A 160 11.54 18.98 7.24
CA ALA A 160 12.18 17.76 7.72
C ALA A 160 13.54 17.46 7.04
N GLY A 161 13.97 18.27 6.06
CA GLY A 161 15.23 18.07 5.33
C GLY A 161 15.16 17.09 4.16
N CYS A 162 13.96 16.69 3.73
CA CYS A 162 13.78 15.86 2.55
C CYS A 162 14.16 16.60 1.26
N MET A 163 14.60 15.84 0.25
CA MET A 163 14.83 16.36 -1.10
C MET A 163 13.52 16.46 -1.86
N VAL A 164 13.18 17.66 -2.33
CA VAL A 164 11.92 17.92 -3.06
C VAL A 164 12.19 18.64 -4.38
N THR A 165 11.96 17.95 -5.50
CA THR A 165 12.18 18.44 -6.87
C THR A 165 11.04 18.04 -7.80
N GLY A 166 11.07 18.52 -9.04
CA GLY A 166 10.33 17.90 -10.14
C GLY A 166 10.90 16.51 -10.50
N ILE A 167 10.17 15.77 -11.34
CA ILE A 167 10.59 14.43 -11.81
C ILE A 167 11.82 14.46 -12.72
N ASP A 168 12.14 15.62 -13.26
CA ASP A 168 13.35 15.92 -14.03
C ASP A 168 14.55 16.31 -13.15
N GLY A 169 14.34 16.46 -11.83
CA GLY A 169 15.33 16.94 -10.87
C GLY A 169 15.42 18.46 -10.74
N GLY A 170 14.59 19.22 -11.48
CA GLY A 170 14.52 20.67 -11.41
C GLY A 170 13.70 21.19 -10.21
N PRO A 171 13.66 22.51 -10.00
CA PRO A 171 12.80 23.09 -8.97
C PRO A 171 11.32 22.84 -9.28
N ILE A 172 10.52 22.63 -8.23
CA ILE A 172 9.05 22.58 -8.36
C ILE A 172 8.47 23.99 -8.59
N GLY A 173 7.34 24.09 -9.30
CA GLY A 173 6.62 25.35 -9.51
C GLY A 173 5.91 25.40 -10.85
N ALA A 174 5.54 26.60 -11.31
CA ALA A 174 4.79 26.82 -12.55
C ALA A 174 5.40 26.17 -13.80
N ALA A 175 6.73 26.12 -13.87
CA ALA A 175 7.46 25.51 -14.99
C ALA A 175 7.94 24.08 -14.70
N GLY A 176 7.66 23.55 -13.51
CA GLY A 176 8.09 22.21 -13.10
C GLY A 176 7.14 21.12 -13.58
N HIS A 177 7.67 19.90 -13.67
CA HIS A 177 6.90 18.70 -14.02
C HIS A 177 6.92 17.70 -12.86
N GLY A 178 5.73 17.28 -12.44
CA GLY A 178 5.52 16.32 -11.36
C GLY A 178 6.22 16.69 -10.05
N LEU A 179 6.47 15.67 -9.23
CA LEU A 179 7.14 15.80 -7.94
C LEU A 179 7.88 14.52 -7.61
N VAL A 180 9.09 14.68 -7.08
CA VAL A 180 9.81 13.67 -6.30
C VAL A 180 10.10 14.28 -4.94
N ALA A 181 9.53 13.70 -3.89
CA ALA A 181 9.90 13.97 -2.51
C ALA A 181 10.57 12.71 -1.95
N ALA A 182 11.85 12.80 -1.62
CA ALA A 182 12.66 11.68 -1.12
C ALA A 182 13.26 12.01 0.25
N ALA A 183 13.38 10.99 1.10
CA ALA A 183 13.83 11.13 2.48
C ALA A 183 15.28 11.64 2.58
N ASP A 184 16.12 11.34 1.59
CA ASP A 184 17.53 11.72 1.53
C ASP A 184 18.03 11.93 0.07
N ALA A 185 19.26 12.43 -0.06
CA ALA A 185 19.87 12.75 -1.35
C ALA A 185 20.24 11.52 -2.18
N GLU A 186 20.55 10.39 -1.56
CA GLU A 186 20.92 9.15 -2.25
C GLU A 186 19.70 8.52 -2.93
N THR A 187 18.61 8.36 -2.18
CA THR A 187 17.30 7.90 -2.65
C THR A 187 16.79 8.81 -3.76
N HIS A 188 16.94 10.13 -3.58
CA HIS A 188 16.56 11.13 -4.59
C HIS A 188 17.32 10.92 -5.90
N ALA A 189 18.65 10.90 -5.84
CA ALA A 189 19.51 10.75 -7.02
C ALA A 189 19.24 9.44 -7.76
N LEU A 190 19.02 8.35 -7.03
CA LEU A 190 18.68 7.05 -7.60
C LEU A 190 17.36 7.12 -8.38
N LEU A 191 16.30 7.69 -7.78
CA LEU A 191 15.00 7.84 -8.44
C LEU A 191 15.08 8.73 -9.68
N ILE A 192 15.78 9.87 -9.60
CA ILE A 192 15.97 10.77 -10.75
C ILE A 192 16.70 10.06 -11.90
N SER A 193 17.71 9.24 -11.60
CA SER A 193 18.43 8.47 -12.63
C SER A 193 17.51 7.50 -13.37
N MET A 194 16.61 6.82 -12.66
CA MET A 194 15.64 5.87 -13.21
C MET A 194 14.53 6.55 -14.02
N LEU A 195 14.14 7.77 -13.63
CA LEU A 195 13.14 8.56 -14.35
C LEU A 195 13.71 9.10 -15.67
N ARG A 196 14.97 9.54 -15.68
CA ARG A 196 15.66 10.03 -16.88
C ARG A 196 16.03 8.92 -17.87
N SER A 197 16.25 7.69 -17.42
CA SER A 197 16.57 6.57 -18.31
C SER A 197 15.38 6.06 -19.13
N ARG A 198 14.20 6.65 -18.96
CA ARG A 198 12.94 6.27 -19.65
C ARG A 198 12.54 7.25 -20.77
N THR A 199 13.27 8.34 -20.95
CA THR A 199 13.19 9.27 -22.09
C THR A 199 14.30 8.98 -23.08
#